data_AF-A0A0D0AUS0-F1
#
_entry.id   AF-A0A0D0AUS0-F1
#
_cell.length_a   1.000
_cell.length_b   1.000
_cell.length_c   1.000
_cell.angle_alpha   90.00
_cell.angle_beta   90.00
_cell.angle_gamma   90.00
#
_symmetry.space_group_name_H-M   'P 1'
#
loop_
_entity.id
_entity.type
_entity.pdbx_description
1 polymer ?
#
loop_
_entity_poly.entity_id
_entity_poly.type
_entity_poly.pdbx_seq_one_letter_code
_entity_poly.pdbx_strand_id
1 'polypeptide(L)'
;LRLCPVGYESCSFSLSNIGCTFVTRFSKHGHTDDITRAVCHYREALTLCPPGHPKRHVTVLNLSAVFNSRFMDTRENEDVEEAIGLCQESLATLPSLHPGK
;
A
#
# COMPACT_ATOMS: atom_id res chain seq x y z
N LEU A 1 14.93 -4.72 -21.19
CA LEU A 1 14.19 -5.99 -20.99
C LEU A 1 12.75 -5.65 -20.64
N ARG A 2 11.83 -5.75 -21.59
CA ARG A 2 10.38 -5.58 -21.36
C ARG A 2 9.88 -6.84 -20.64
N LEU A 3 9.67 -6.76 -19.33
CA LEU A 3 9.01 -7.83 -18.59
C LEU A 3 7.54 -7.93 -19.01
N CYS A 4 7.02 -9.15 -19.15
CA CYS A 4 5.66 -9.46 -19.56
C CYS A 4 4.63 -8.88 -18.56
N PRO A 5 3.39 -8.54 -18.98
CA PRO A 5 2.32 -8.06 -18.09
C PRO A 5 2.04 -8.99 -16.90
N VAL A 6 2.13 -10.32 -17.13
CA VAL A 6 1.97 -11.36 -16.10
C VAL A 6 3.07 -11.31 -15.02
N GLY A 7 4.27 -10.81 -15.35
CA GLY A 7 5.36 -10.64 -14.39
C GLY A 7 5.13 -9.45 -13.44
N TYR A 8 4.49 -8.39 -13.91
CA TYR A 8 4.20 -7.19 -13.11
C TYR A 8 3.16 -7.46 -12.01
N GLU A 9 2.09 -8.19 -12.33
CA GLU A 9 1.06 -8.55 -11.35
C GLU A 9 1.60 -9.48 -10.26
N SER A 10 2.40 -10.48 -10.64
CA SER A 10 3.00 -11.43 -9.70
C SER A 10 4.05 -10.75 -8.81
N CYS A 11 4.76 -9.76 -9.34
CA CYS A 11 5.74 -8.96 -8.60
C CYS A 11 5.07 -8.04 -7.56
N SER A 12 4.01 -7.31 -7.93
CA SER A 12 3.26 -6.45 -6.99
C SER A 12 2.67 -7.25 -5.81
N PHE A 13 2.14 -8.44 -6.10
CA PHE A 13 1.63 -9.33 -5.07
C PHE A 13 2.73 -9.83 -4.12
N SER A 14 3.87 -10.25 -4.68
CA SER A 14 5.02 -10.72 -3.89
C SER A 14 5.55 -9.61 -2.97
N LEU A 15 5.68 -8.38 -3.49
CA LEU A 15 6.07 -7.21 -2.71
C LEU A 15 5.08 -6.89 -1.59
N SER A 16 3.78 -6.95 -1.88
CA SER A 16 2.74 -6.77 -0.87
C SER A 16 2.84 -7.81 0.27
N ASN A 17 3.13 -9.07 -0.07
CA ASN A 17 3.32 -10.13 0.93
C ASN A 17 4.58 -9.93 1.78
N ILE A 18 5.68 -9.48 1.17
CA ILE A 18 6.90 -9.11 1.91
C ILE A 18 6.59 -7.96 2.87
N GLY A 19 5.90 -6.92 2.40
CA GLY A 19 5.44 -5.81 3.24
C GLY A 19 4.60 -6.29 4.43
N CYS A 20 3.63 -7.17 4.20
CA CYS A 20 2.80 -7.75 5.26
C CYS A 20 3.62 -8.55 6.30
N THR A 21 4.64 -9.27 5.83
CA THR A 21 5.56 -10.02 6.72
C THR A 21 6.34 -9.07 7.63
N PHE A 22 6.79 -7.93 7.11
CA PHE A 22 7.44 -6.88 7.89
C PHE A 22 6.49 -6.23 8.90
N VAL A 23 5.25 -5.91 8.52
CA VAL A 23 4.22 -5.41 9.47
C VAL A 23 4.02 -6.41 10.61
N THR A 24 3.88 -7.70 10.29
CA THR A 24 3.71 -8.76 11.29
C THR A 24 4.90 -8.82 12.26
N ARG A 25 6.13 -8.67 11.76
CA ARG A 25 7.32 -8.65 12.60
C ARG A 25 7.36 -7.39 13.47
N PHE A 26 7.04 -6.22 12.91
CA PHE A 26 6.92 -4.96 13.64
C PHE A 26 5.91 -5.08 14.78
N SER A 27 4.69 -5.56 14.53
CA SER A 27 3.67 -5.71 15.57
C SER A 27 4.09 -6.63 16.72
N LYS A 28 5.05 -7.54 16.48
CA LYS A 28 5.58 -8.44 17.51
C LYS A 28 6.78 -7.88 18.28
N HIS A 29 7.63 -7.09 17.64
CA HIS A 29 8.94 -6.70 18.21
C HIS A 29 9.16 -5.19 18.30
N GLY A 30 8.30 -4.37 17.70
CA GLY A 30 8.39 -2.90 17.73
C GLY A 30 9.56 -2.31 16.94
N HIS A 31 10.22 -3.07 16.06
CA HIS A 31 11.36 -2.54 15.31
C HIS A 31 10.91 -1.59 14.19
N THR A 32 11.14 -0.29 14.38
CA THR A 32 10.78 0.77 13.43
C THR A 32 11.37 0.57 12.02
N ASP A 33 12.49 -0.14 11.90
CA ASP A 33 13.05 -0.55 10.61
C ASP A 33 12.12 -1.48 9.83
N ASP A 34 11.40 -2.39 10.50
CA ASP A 34 10.48 -3.32 9.87
C ASP A 34 9.29 -2.56 9.27
N ILE A 35 8.67 -1.64 10.01
CA ILE A 35 7.54 -0.85 9.48
C ILE A 35 7.98 0.08 8.34
N THR A 36 9.20 0.62 8.39
CA THR A 36 9.78 1.41 7.30
C THR A 36 9.98 0.57 6.03
N ARG A 37 10.49 -0.66 6.17
CA ARG A 37 10.61 -1.61 5.04
C ARG A 37 9.25 -2.01 4.48
N ALA A 38 8.24 -2.17 5.33
CA ALA A 38 6.88 -2.43 4.88
C ALA A 38 6.35 -1.32 3.96
N VAL A 39 6.54 -0.05 4.36
CA VAL A 39 6.17 1.13 3.54
C VAL A 39 6.86 1.07 2.17
N CYS A 40 8.18 0.81 2.14
CA CYS A 40 8.92 0.73 0.89
C CYS A 40 8.36 -0.34 -0.07
N HIS A 41 8.10 -1.55 0.43
CA HIS A 41 7.57 -2.63 -0.39
C HIS A 41 6.14 -2.36 -0.90
N TYR A 42 5.28 -1.76 -0.08
CA TYR A 42 3.94 -1.39 -0.52
C TYR A 42 3.96 -0.24 -1.53
N ARG A 43 4.85 0.75 -1.37
CA ARG A 43 5.06 1.80 -2.39
C ARG A 43 5.56 1.21 -3.70
N GLU A 44 6.51 0.28 -3.66
CA GLU A 44 7.00 -0.41 -4.85
C GLU A 44 5.87 -1.20 -5.53
N ALA A 45 5.10 -1.98 -4.77
CA ALA A 45 3.92 -2.68 -5.27
C ALA A 45 2.89 -1.72 -5.93
N LEU A 46 2.74 -0.52 -5.38
CA LEU A 46 1.85 0.52 -5.91
C LEU A 46 2.34 1.10 -7.25
N THR A 47 3.66 1.19 -7.46
CA THR A 47 4.22 1.60 -8.76
C THR A 47 3.92 0.58 -9.86
N LEU A 48 3.78 -0.69 -9.50
CA LEU A 48 3.44 -1.79 -10.42
C LEU A 48 1.92 -1.92 -10.66
N CYS A 49 1.09 -1.22 -9.88
CA CYS A 49 -0.36 -1.19 -10.01
C CYS A 49 -0.83 0.23 -10.37
N PRO A 50 -0.78 0.65 -11.65
CA PRO A 50 -1.16 2.00 -12.07
C PRO A 50 -2.65 2.31 -11.80
N PRO A 51 -3.07 3.59 -11.84
CA PRO A 51 -4.48 3.97 -11.73
C PRO A 51 -5.40 3.14 -12.64
N GLY A 52 -6.53 2.66 -12.10
CA GLY A 52 -7.45 1.75 -12.78
C GLY A 52 -7.06 0.26 -12.73
N HIS A 53 -5.88 -0.10 -12.23
CA HIS A 53 -5.52 -1.50 -12.02
C HIS A 53 -6.44 -2.16 -10.97
N PRO A 54 -7.02 -3.34 -11.23
CA PRO A 54 -8.02 -3.96 -10.36
C PRO A 54 -7.57 -4.15 -8.91
N LYS A 55 -6.27 -4.40 -8.69
CA LYS A 55 -5.69 -4.63 -7.35
C LYS A 55 -5.06 -3.40 -6.70
N ARG A 56 -5.04 -2.23 -7.37
CA ARG A 56 -4.42 -1.01 -6.80
C ARG A 56 -5.03 -0.63 -5.46
N HIS A 57 -6.36 -0.71 -5.34
CA HIS A 57 -7.09 -0.39 -4.12
C HIS A 57 -6.66 -1.26 -2.92
N VAL A 58 -6.32 -2.54 -3.16
CA VAL A 58 -5.82 -3.45 -2.11
C VAL A 58 -4.45 -3.01 -1.63
N THR A 59 -3.55 -2.66 -2.55
CA THR A 59 -2.21 -2.15 -2.21
C THR A 59 -2.29 -0.85 -1.43
N VAL A 60 -3.19 0.07 -1.83
CA VAL A 60 -3.44 1.32 -1.09
C VAL A 60 -3.97 1.03 0.32
N LEU A 61 -4.98 0.16 0.45
CA LEU A 61 -5.54 -0.20 1.75
C LEU A 61 -4.47 -0.74 2.71
N ASN A 62 -3.62 -1.63 2.22
CA ASN A 62 -2.55 -2.20 3.03
C ASN A 62 -1.50 -1.15 3.42
N LEU A 63 -1.11 -0.27 2.50
CA LEU A 63 -0.19 0.83 2.78
C LEU A 63 -0.75 1.80 3.83
N SER A 64 -2.03 2.16 3.72
CA SER A 64 -2.71 2.99 4.71
C SER A 64 -2.76 2.32 6.10
N ALA A 65 -2.91 0.99 6.17
CA ALA A 65 -2.83 0.26 7.44
C ALA A 65 -1.42 0.28 8.05
N VAL A 66 -0.38 0.24 7.21
CA VAL A 66 1.02 0.40 7.65
C VAL A 66 1.24 1.79 8.24
N PHE A 67 0.79 2.84 7.57
CA PHE A 67 0.87 4.22 8.08
C PHE A 67 0.12 4.40 9.39
N ASN A 68 -1.09 3.83 9.53
CA ASN A 68 -1.81 3.87 10.80
C ASN A 68 -1.03 3.15 11.93
N SER A 69 -0.44 1.99 11.62
CA SER A 69 0.38 1.25 12.59
C SER A 69 1.61 2.04 13.03
N ARG A 70 2.26 2.75 12.09
CA ARG A 70 3.41 3.61 12.37
C ARG A 70 3.00 4.83 13.20
N PHE A 71 1.91 5.51 12.84
CA PHE A 71 1.36 6.63 13.60
C PHE A 71 1.02 6.27 15.05
N MET A 72 0.49 5.06 15.30
CA MET A 72 0.19 4.62 16.66
C MET A 72 1.44 4.54 17.55
N ASP A 73 2.61 4.30 16.96
CA ASP A 73 3.90 4.20 17.63
C ASP A 73 4.64 5.56 17.69
N THR A 74 4.75 6.26 16.57
CA THR A 74 5.56 7.49 16.44
C THR A 74 4.81 8.77 16.78
N ARG A 75 3.47 8.79 16.62
CA ARG A 75 2.61 9.99 16.68
C ARG A 75 2.93 11.07 15.65
N GLU A 76 3.60 10.70 14.57
CA GLU A 76 3.93 11.58 13.44
C GLU A 76 2.73 11.69 12.48
N ASN A 77 2.24 12.91 12.27
CA ASN A 77 1.00 13.13 11.50
C ASN A 77 1.21 13.00 9.99
N GLU A 78 2.45 13.13 9.52
CA GLU A 78 2.83 13.04 8.11
C GLU A 78 2.34 11.72 7.47
N ASP A 79 2.38 10.63 8.22
CA ASP A 79 1.90 9.30 7.80
C ASP A 79 0.40 9.26 7.56
N VAL A 80 -0.34 9.92 8.46
CA VAL A 80 -1.79 9.95 8.41
C VAL A 80 -2.25 10.80 7.24
N GLU A 81 -1.59 11.94 7.01
CA GLU A 81 -1.86 12.80 5.86
C GLU A 81 -1.58 12.06 4.54
N GLU A 82 -0.47 11.33 4.45
CA GLU A 82 -0.16 10.52 3.27
C GLU A 82 -1.19 9.40 3.05
N ALA A 83 -1.56 8.67 4.11
CA ALA A 83 -2.57 7.61 4.04
C ALA A 83 -3.93 8.15 3.56
N ILE A 84 -4.35 9.32 4.03
CA ILE A 84 -5.58 9.99 3.59
C ILE A 84 -5.50 10.32 2.10
N GLY A 85 -4.39 10.93 1.66
CA GLY A 85 -4.19 11.30 0.25
C GLY A 85 -4.27 10.09 -0.68
N LEU A 86 -3.58 9.00 -0.33
CA LEU A 86 -3.60 7.76 -1.11
C LEU A 86 -5.00 7.13 -1.18
N CYS A 87 -5.72 7.10 -0.05
CA CYS A 87 -7.10 6.59 -0.01
C CYS A 87 -8.04 7.43 -0.90
N GLN A 88 -7.94 8.76 -0.84
CA GLN A 88 -8.74 9.65 -1.67
C GLN A 88 -8.45 9.48 -3.17
N GLU A 89 -7.17 9.35 -3.55
CA GLU A 89 -6.77 9.05 -4.93
C GLU A 89 -7.33 7.69 -5.39
N SER A 90 -7.25 6.67 -4.54
CA SER A 90 -7.80 5.35 -4.85
C SER A 90 -9.32 5.41 -5.05
N LEU A 91 -10.06 6.17 -4.22
CA LEU A 91 -11.50 6.33 -4.38
C LEU A 91 -11.87 7.07 -5.66
N ALA A 92 -11.10 8.08 -6.06
CA ALA A 92 -11.33 8.84 -7.29
C ALA A 92 -11.13 8.00 -8.57
N THR A 93 -10.36 6.91 -8.48
CA THR A 93 -10.04 6.04 -9.63
C THR A 93 -10.91 4.79 -9.71
N LEU A 94 -11.71 4.50 -8.68
CA LEU A 94 -12.75 3.48 -8.79
C LEU A 94 -13.78 3.98 -9.81
N PRO A 95 -14.17 3.14 -10.80
CA PRO A 95 -15.31 3.47 -11.65
C PRO A 95 -16.45 3.80 -10.70
N SER A 96 -17.03 5.00 -10.83
CA SER A 96 -18.08 5.48 -9.95
C SER A 96 -19.05 4.34 -9.68
N LEU A 97 -19.18 3.91 -8.43
CA LEU A 97 -20.17 2.91 -8.01
C LEU A 97 -21.61 3.44 -8.14
N HIS A 98 -21.80 4.54 -8.88
CA HIS A 98 -23.07 5.16 -9.22
C HIS A 98 -23.39 4.89 -10.69
N PRO A 99 -24.11 3.80 -11.00
CA PRO A 99 -25.04 3.79 -12.10
C PRO A 99 -26.23 4.69 -11.69
N GLY A 100 -26.14 6.00 -11.93
CA GLY A 100 -27.21 6.91 -11.54
C GLY A 100 -26.85 8.38 -11.60
N LYS A 101 -26.78 8.92 -12.81
CA LYS A 101 -27.35 10.24 -13.13
C LYS A 101 -28.18 10.07 -14.39
#